data_AF-A0ABD0ZKK6-F1
#
_entry.id   AF-A0ABD0ZKK6-F1
#
_cell.length_a   1.000
_cell.length_b   1.000
_cell.length_c   1.000
_cell.angle_alpha   90.00
_cell.angle_beta   90.00
_cell.angle_gamma   90.00
#
_symmetry.space_group_name_H-M   'P 1'
#
loop_
_entity.id
_entity.type
_entity.pdbx_description
1 polymer ?
#
loop_
_entity_poly.entity_id
_entity_poly.type
_entity_poly.pdbx_seq_one_letter_code
_entity_poly.pdbx_strand_id
1 'polypeptide(L)'
;MCIVTLLLTGRATPHLHNGVIYVGDEDHYAVPRFGILSRSEVGLLVYRGGDQVEDETGRPGSRLKTPSLPVWVTYTVGRYALMYNTNRELLNNYHAEKRYTSIPPLLMSLT
;
A
#
# COMPACT_ATOMS: atom_id res chain seq x y z
N MET A 1 -10.37 -5.01 1.12
CA MET A 1 -9.58 -3.79 0.86
C MET A 1 -10.27 -2.53 1.38
N CYS A 2 -11.54 -2.24 1.04
CA CYS A 2 -12.22 -0.99 1.45
C CYS A 2 -12.22 -0.70 2.96
N ILE A 3 -12.46 -1.71 3.81
CA ILE A 3 -12.44 -1.53 5.28
C ILE A 3 -11.02 -1.19 5.75
N VAL A 4 -10.00 -1.84 5.20
CA VAL A 4 -8.60 -1.60 5.58
C VAL A 4 -8.16 -0.21 5.14
N THR A 5 -8.48 0.20 3.91
CA THR A 5 -8.17 1.56 3.44
C THR A 5 -8.94 2.63 4.23
N LEU A 6 -10.17 2.35 4.65
CA LEU A 6 -10.92 3.21 5.57
C LEU A 6 -10.19 3.38 6.91
N LEU A 7 -9.75 2.28 7.51
CA LEU A 7 -9.05 2.31 8.80
C LEU A 7 -7.70 3.01 8.71
N LEU A 8 -6.95 2.79 7.62
CA LEU A 8 -5.61 3.36 7.47
C LEU A 8 -5.62 4.82 7.01
N THR A 9 -6.58 5.22 6.16
CA THR A 9 -6.54 6.53 5.47
C THR A 9 -7.75 7.42 5.75
N GLY A 10 -8.74 6.93 6.50
CA GLY A 10 -10.02 7.60 6.71
C GLY A 10 -10.95 7.57 5.49
N ARG A 11 -10.60 6.85 4.43
CA ARG A 11 -11.40 6.73 3.20
C ARG A 11 -11.51 5.29 2.71
N ALA A 12 -12.75 4.84 2.50
CA ALA A 12 -13.01 3.54 1.92
C ALA A 12 -12.77 3.56 0.40
N THR A 13 -11.75 2.85 -0.06
CA THR A 13 -11.52 2.63 -1.50
C THR A 13 -10.97 1.23 -1.77
N PRO A 14 -11.41 0.56 -2.86
CA PRO A 14 -10.80 -0.68 -3.31
C PRO A 14 -9.51 -0.44 -4.12
N HIS A 15 -9.19 0.80 -4.49
CA HIS A 15 -8.12 1.14 -5.40
C HIS A 15 -6.85 1.59 -4.66
N LEU A 16 -5.70 1.00 -5.02
CA LEU A 16 -4.43 1.25 -4.34
C LEU A 16 -3.49 2.20 -5.10
N HIS A 17 -3.87 2.66 -6.30
CA HIS A 17 -3.09 3.67 -7.02
C HIS A 17 -3.02 5.00 -6.26
N ASN A 18 -2.02 5.83 -6.58
CA ASN A 18 -1.91 7.17 -5.99
C ASN A 18 -2.92 8.12 -6.65
N GLY A 19 -3.55 8.97 -5.85
CA GLY A 19 -4.41 10.05 -6.34
C GLY A 19 -5.69 9.56 -7.02
N VAL A 20 -6.17 10.36 -7.98
CA VAL A 20 -7.35 10.07 -8.79
C VAL A 20 -6.90 9.72 -10.20
N ILE A 21 -7.38 8.61 -10.74
CA ILE A 21 -7.22 8.27 -12.16
C ILE A 21 -8.58 8.36 -12.83
N TYR A 22 -8.63 8.85 -14.06
CA TYR A 22 -9.87 8.88 -14.84
C TYR A 22 -9.86 7.67 -15.78
N VAL A 23 -10.89 6.84 -15.69
CA VAL A 23 -11.02 5.63 -16.50
C VAL A 23 -12.24 5.78 -17.39
N GLY A 24 -12.01 5.76 -18.69
CA GLY A 24 -13.02 5.80 -19.75
C GLY A 24 -12.43 5.21 -21.02
N ASP A 25 -13.26 5.06 -22.04
CA ASP A 25 -12.88 4.62 -23.38
C ASP A 25 -13.40 5.66 -24.39
N GLU A 26 -13.06 5.56 -25.68
CA GLU A 26 -13.48 6.52 -26.71
C GLU A 26 -15.02 6.70 -26.75
N ASP A 27 -15.77 5.65 -26.43
CA ASP A 27 -17.24 5.65 -26.40
C ASP A 27 -17.87 6.11 -25.07
N HIS A 28 -17.07 6.33 -24.00
CA HIS A 28 -17.59 6.58 -22.66
C HIS A 28 -16.84 7.70 -21.91
N TYR A 29 -17.58 8.60 -21.27
CA TYR A 29 -17.00 9.63 -20.40
C TYR A 29 -16.06 9.02 -19.35
N ALA A 30 -14.89 9.64 -19.18
CA ALA A 30 -13.91 9.19 -18.21
C ALA A 30 -14.43 9.42 -16.78
N VAL A 31 -14.62 8.32 -16.03
CA VAL A 31 -15.12 8.34 -14.66
C VAL A 31 -13.95 8.38 -13.68
N PRO A 32 -13.96 9.26 -12.66
CA PRO A 32 -12.90 9.31 -11.66
C PRO A 32 -12.91 8.07 -10.77
N ARG A 33 -11.75 7.43 -10.63
CA ARG A 33 -11.46 6.41 -9.62
C ARG A 33 -10.53 6.98 -8.58
N PHE A 34 -10.97 6.93 -7.32
CA PHE A 34 -10.25 7.47 -6.19
C PHE A 34 -9.38 6.38 -5.55
N GLY A 35 -8.07 6.56 -5.60
CA GLY A 35 -7.11 5.69 -4.94
C GLY A 35 -6.72 6.23 -3.57
N ILE A 36 -5.46 6.09 -3.21
CA ILE A 36 -4.89 6.64 -1.98
C ILE A 36 -4.62 8.13 -2.19
N LEU A 37 -5.31 8.98 -1.42
CA LEU A 37 -5.27 10.44 -1.57
C LEU A 37 -4.33 11.13 -0.58
N SER A 38 -3.93 10.45 0.49
CA SER A 38 -3.06 10.99 1.53
C SER A 38 -2.16 9.89 2.08
N ARG A 39 -0.97 10.30 2.52
CA ARG A 39 -0.07 9.43 3.27
C ARG A 39 -0.70 9.05 4.61
N SER A 40 -0.50 7.81 5.05
CA SER A 40 -0.90 7.33 6.37
C SER A 40 0.32 7.05 7.25
N GLU A 41 0.11 6.95 8.55
CA GLU A 41 1.13 6.45 9.48
C GLU A 41 1.44 4.97 9.30
N VAL A 42 0.43 4.18 8.91
CA VAL A 42 0.55 2.73 8.71
C VAL A 42 0.29 2.40 7.24
N GLY A 43 1.19 1.62 6.65
CA GLY A 43 1.15 1.27 5.24
C GLY A 43 0.32 0.02 4.98
N LEU A 44 0.02 -0.25 3.71
CA LEU A 44 -0.63 -1.48 3.27
C LEU A 44 0.24 -2.17 2.20
N LEU A 45 0.69 -3.39 2.49
CA LEU A 45 1.36 -4.26 1.52
C LEU A 45 0.39 -5.36 1.10
N VAL A 46 0.13 -5.49 -0.20
CA VAL A 46 -0.79 -6.50 -0.72
C VAL A 46 -0.03 -7.42 -1.66
N TYR A 47 0.07 -8.70 -1.30
CA TYR A 47 0.57 -9.73 -2.18
C TYR A 47 -0.61 -10.48 -2.82
N ARG A 48 -0.80 -10.27 -4.13
CA ARG A 48 -1.70 -11.06 -4.97
C ARG A 48 -0.81 -12.00 -5.77
N GLY A 49 -0.78 -13.28 -5.42
CA GLY A 49 0.07 -14.25 -6.12
C GLY A 49 -0.22 -14.26 -7.63
N GLY A 50 0.83 -14.24 -8.44
CA GLY A 50 0.77 -14.30 -9.91
C GLY A 50 1.94 -13.56 -10.56
N ASP A 51 2.37 -14.03 -11.74
CA ASP A 51 3.40 -13.43 -12.63
C ASP A 51 2.94 -12.09 -13.26
N GLN A 52 1.92 -11.46 -12.70
CA GLN A 52 1.48 -10.14 -13.15
C GLN A 52 2.52 -9.13 -12.68
N VAL A 53 3.37 -8.74 -13.65
CA VAL A 53 4.12 -7.50 -13.76
C VAL A 53 3.69 -6.54 -12.66
N GLU A 54 4.60 -6.30 -11.71
CA GLU A 54 4.43 -5.40 -10.59
C GLU A 54 3.46 -4.26 -10.94
N ASP A 55 2.21 -4.43 -10.56
CA ASP A 55 1.19 -3.43 -10.81
C ASP A 55 1.71 -2.16 -10.14
N GLU A 56 2.09 -1.15 -10.92
CA GLU A 56 2.67 0.13 -10.44
C GLU A 56 1.75 0.75 -9.36
N THR A 57 0.47 0.36 -9.37
CA THR A 57 -0.54 0.73 -8.39
C THR A 57 -0.37 0.03 -7.03
N GLY A 58 0.27 -1.13 -6.94
CA GLY A 58 0.55 -1.87 -5.70
C GLY A 58 1.98 -1.76 -5.18
N ARG A 59 2.91 -1.19 -5.96
CA ARG A 59 4.34 -1.09 -5.57
C ARG A 59 4.54 -0.29 -4.26
N PRO A 60 5.15 -0.89 -3.23
CA PRO A 60 5.63 -0.19 -2.04
C PRO A 60 6.67 0.88 -2.41
N GLY A 61 6.77 1.98 -1.65
CA GLY A 61 7.72 3.06 -1.94
C GLY A 61 7.18 4.15 -2.89
N SER A 62 5.90 4.12 -3.25
CA SER A 62 5.29 5.10 -4.16
C SER A 62 4.52 6.19 -3.40
N ARG A 63 5.22 7.28 -3.03
CA ARG A 63 4.74 8.56 -2.44
C ARG A 63 3.63 8.44 -1.39
N LEU A 64 2.35 8.30 -1.79
CA LEU A 64 1.21 8.24 -0.85
C LEU A 64 1.05 6.85 -0.21
N LYS A 65 1.63 5.81 -0.80
CA LYS A 65 1.61 4.43 -0.29
C LYS A 65 2.76 4.10 0.67
N THR A 66 3.77 4.96 0.76
CA THR A 66 4.83 4.81 1.78
C THR A 66 4.32 5.37 3.11
N PRO A 67 4.23 4.57 4.18
CA PRO A 67 3.79 5.08 5.48
C PRO A 67 4.78 6.08 6.10
N SER A 68 4.35 6.87 7.08
CA SER A 68 5.27 7.73 7.85
C SER A 68 5.99 6.99 8.98
N LEU A 69 5.43 5.88 9.46
CA LEU A 69 6.09 4.98 10.41
C LEU A 69 6.50 3.69 9.70
N PRO A 70 7.56 3.02 10.16
CA PRO A 70 7.97 1.73 9.64
C PRO A 70 7.01 0.60 10.10
N VAL A 71 5.72 0.75 9.78
CA VAL A 71 4.64 -0.15 10.15
C VAL A 71 3.77 -0.38 8.92
N TRP A 72 3.53 -1.64 8.60
CA TRP A 72 2.69 -2.06 7.49
C TRP A 72 1.72 -3.13 7.94
N VAL A 73 0.45 -2.96 7.58
CA VAL A 73 -0.49 -4.07 7.46
C VAL A 73 -0.14 -4.80 6.17
N THR A 74 0.10 -6.09 6.24
CA THR A 74 0.32 -6.95 5.07
C THR A 74 -0.92 -7.79 4.82
N TYR A 75 -1.24 -8.03 3.56
CA TYR A 75 -2.27 -8.97 3.14
C TYR A 75 -1.64 -9.97 2.17
N THR A 76 -1.51 -11.21 2.60
CA THR A 76 -0.90 -12.29 1.80
C THR A 76 -1.80 -13.51 1.84
N VAL A 77 -2.14 -14.07 0.67
CA VAL A 77 -2.89 -15.33 0.53
C VAL A 77 -4.13 -15.40 1.46
N GLY A 78 -4.92 -14.32 1.50
CA GLY A 78 -6.15 -14.27 2.29
C GLY A 78 -6.00 -13.90 3.77
N ARG A 79 -4.77 -13.67 4.26
CA ARG A 79 -4.48 -13.38 5.67
C ARG A 79 -3.91 -11.98 5.85
N TYR A 80 -4.24 -11.36 6.98
CA TYR A 80 -3.63 -10.10 7.40
C TYR A 80 -2.54 -10.35 8.45
N ALA A 81 -1.45 -9.59 8.36
CA ALA A 81 -0.42 -9.56 9.39
C ALA A 81 0.11 -8.14 9.57
N LEU A 82 0.84 -7.91 10.65
CA LEU A 82 1.54 -6.66 10.92
C LEU A 82 3.04 -6.89 10.76
N MET A 83 3.67 -6.03 9.96
CA MET A 83 5.11 -5.98 9.76
C MET A 83 5.60 -4.63 10.24
N TYR A 84 6.52 -4.60 11.20
CA TYR A 84 7.08 -3.35 11.70
C TYR A 84 8.56 -3.44 12.02
N ASN A 85 9.19 -2.28 12.11
CA ASN A 85 10.56 -2.11 12.56
C ASN A 85 10.63 -0.96 13.57
N THR A 86 11.49 -1.07 14.58
CA THR A 86 11.66 0.00 15.58
C THR A 86 12.52 1.14 15.04
N ASN A 87 13.35 0.89 14.03
CA ASN A 87 14.17 1.89 13.37
C ASN A 87 13.31 2.76 12.42
N ARG A 88 12.96 3.97 12.89
CA ARG A 88 12.18 4.95 12.12
C ARG A 88 12.95 5.56 10.95
N GLU A 89 14.28 5.53 10.98
CA GLU A 89 15.12 6.14 9.95
C GLU A 89 15.11 5.35 8.62
N LEU A 90 14.60 4.11 8.63
CA LEU A 90 14.45 3.27 7.44
C LEU A 90 13.62 3.93 6.33
N LEU A 91 12.72 4.83 6.70
CA LEU A 91 11.84 5.55 5.78
C LEU A 91 12.35 6.93 5.37
N ASN A 92 13.50 7.36 5.92
CA ASN A 92 14.13 8.62 5.52
C ASN A 92 15.04 8.44 4.30
N ASN A 93 15.37 7.19 3.94
CA ASN A 93 16.19 6.87 2.79
C ASN A 93 15.35 6.12 1.74
N TYR A 94 15.07 6.76 0.61
CA TYR A 94 14.25 6.17 -0.45
C TYR A 94 14.81 4.84 -0.99
N HIS A 95 16.13 4.61 -0.88
CA HIS A 95 16.75 3.32 -1.23
C HIS A 95 16.42 2.22 -0.22
N ALA A 96 16.26 2.56 1.06
CA ALA A 96 15.86 1.62 2.12
C ALA A 96 14.37 1.28 2.02
N GLU A 97 13.52 2.20 1.54
CA GLU A 97 12.10 1.94 1.28
C GLU A 97 11.89 0.79 0.28
N LYS A 98 12.67 0.76 -0.81
CA LYS A 98 12.62 -0.34 -1.80
C LYS A 98 13.11 -1.68 -1.24
N ARG A 99 13.93 -1.64 -0.19
CA ARG A 99 14.58 -2.80 0.40
C ARG A 99 13.93 -3.26 1.70
N TYR A 100 12.82 -2.65 2.11
CA TYR A 100 12.13 -2.98 3.36
C TYR A 100 11.73 -4.47 3.43
N THR A 101 11.51 -5.11 2.28
CA THR A 101 11.27 -6.56 2.16
C THR A 101 12.48 -7.42 2.55
N SER A 102 13.71 -6.90 2.53
CA SER A 102 14.95 -7.66 2.82
C SER A 102 15.53 -7.42 4.21
N ILE A 103 14.97 -6.49 4.99
CA ILE A 103 15.37 -6.26 6.39
C ILE A 103 14.49 -7.17 7.24
N PRO A 104 15.03 -8.00 8.14
CA PRO A 104 14.21 -8.90 8.95
C PRO A 104 13.22 -8.07 9.79
N PRO A 105 11.92 -8.07 9.47
CA PRO A 105 10.96 -7.34 10.24
C PRO A 105 10.52 -8.16 11.45
N LEU A 106 9.94 -7.49 12.44
CA LEU A 106 9.09 -8.19 13.40
C LEU A 106 7.76 -8.49 12.71
N LEU A 107 7.39 -9.78 12.65
CA LEU A 107 6.13 -10.25 12.05
C LEU A 107 5.17 -10.68 13.16
N MET A 108 3.99 -10.07 13.21
CA MET A 108 2.90 -10.48 14.08
C MET A 108 1.71 -10.91 13.21
N SER A 109 1.28 -12.17 13.34
CA SER A 109 0.07 -12.67 12.66
C SER A 109 -1.19 -12.15 13.36
N LEU A 110 -2.15 -11.64 12.59
CA LEU A 110 -3.49 -11.28 13.09
C LEU A 110 -4.43 -12.45 12.75
N THR A 111 -4.26 -13.57 13.43
CA THR A 111 -5.06 -14.80 13.30
C THR A 111 -5.41 -15.35 14.66
#